data_AF-A0A1X0TXT5-F1
#
_entry.id   AF-A0A1X0TXT5-F1
#
_cell.length_a   1.000
_cell.length_b   1.000
_cell.length_c   1.000
_cell.angle_alpha   90.00
_cell.angle_beta   90.00
_cell.angle_gamma   90.00
#
_symmetry.space_group_name_H-M   'P 1'
#
loop_
_entity.id
_entity.type
_entity.pdbx_description
1 polymer ?
#
loop_
_entity_poly.entity_id
_entity_poly.type
_entity_poly.pdbx_seq_one_letter_code
_entity_poly.pdbx_strand_id
1 'polypeptide(L)' 'MTYINFWKQTFDYKNKSSFRDLLVCMFVNIIILVLIMALGVIVPITWENSIVNLYYIVLVLMIFPMIALIVRVIKNYK' A
#
# COMPACT_ATOMS: atom_id res chain seq x y z
N MET A 1 6.39 11.22 -6.55
CA MET A 1 5.72 11.04 -5.25
C MET A 1 6.62 10.25 -4.30
N THR A 2 6.73 10.58 -3.00
CA THR A 2 7.39 9.71 -2.00
C THR A 2 6.37 8.76 -1.36
N TYR A 3 6.81 7.62 -0.85
CA TYR A 3 5.91 6.65 -0.21
C TYR A 3 5.28 7.21 1.09
N ILE A 4 5.99 8.07 1.82
CA ILE A 4 5.41 8.77 2.98
C ILE A 4 4.26 9.69 2.56
N ASN A 5 4.41 10.39 1.42
CA ASN A 5 3.35 11.26 0.92
C ASN A 5 2.12 10.46 0.48
N PHE A 6 2.31 9.23 -0.01
CA PHE A 6 1.20 8.32 -0.34
C PHE A 6 0.29 8.09 0.87
N TRP A 7 0.88 7.79 2.03
CA TRP A 7 0.13 7.65 3.28
C TRP A 7 -0.46 8.97 3.79
N LYS A 8 0.31 10.07 3.74
CA LYS A 8 -0.19 11.39 4.18
C LYS A 8 -1.38 11.88 3.36
N GLN A 9 -1.49 11.45 2.11
CA GLN A 9 -2.55 11.86 1.20
C GLN A 9 -3.69 10.84 1.10
N THR A 10 -3.83 9.96 2.09
CA THR A 10 -4.89 8.92 2.13
C THR A 10 -6.30 9.50 1.99
N PHE A 11 -6.55 10.69 2.54
CA PHE A 11 -7.86 11.36 2.49
C PHE A 11 -7.89 12.57 1.54
N ASP A 12 -6.84 12.74 0.74
CA ASP A 12 -6.75 13.83 -0.24
C ASP A 12 -7.14 13.32 -1.63
N TYR A 13 -8.26 13.84 -2.12
CA TYR A 13 -8.84 13.52 -3.43
C TYR A 13 -8.81 14.70 -4.41
N LYS A 14 -8.19 15.83 -4.02
CA LYS A 14 -8.20 17.07 -4.80
C LYS A 14 -6.92 17.25 -5.61
N ASN A 15 -5.79 16.80 -5.08
CA ASN A 15 -4.51 16.89 -5.79
C ASN A 15 -4.47 16.03 -7.06
N LYS A 16 -3.58 16.39 -7.98
CA LYS A 16 -3.30 15.60 -9.18
C LYS A 16 -2.20 14.58 -8.92
N SER A 17 -2.31 13.41 -9.51
CA SER A 17 -1.26 12.38 -9.44
C SER A 17 -1.09 11.73 -10.81
N SER A 18 0.14 11.35 -11.14
CA SER A 18 0.45 10.74 -12.42
C SER A 18 0.24 9.22 -12.38
N PHE A 19 0.02 8.60 -13.55
CA PHE A 19 -0.01 7.13 -13.63
C PHE A 19 1.30 6.48 -13.16
N ARG A 20 2.43 7.17 -13.34
CA ARG A 20 3.73 6.74 -12.81
C ARG A 20 3.73 6.66 -11.28
N ASP A 21 3.10 7.62 -10.59
CA ASP A 21 3.00 7.59 -9.12
C ASP A 21 2.17 6.39 -8.64
N LEU A 22 1.12 6.02 -9.37
CA LEU A 22 0.32 4.82 -9.11
C LEU A 22 1.17 3.55 -9.18
N LEU A 23 1.92 3.37 -10.28
CA LEU A 23 2.78 2.21 -10.47
C LEU A 23 3.86 2.10 -9.39
N VAL A 24 4.50 3.22 -9.04
CA VAL A 24 5.55 3.24 -8.00
C VAL A 24 4.96 2.87 -6.63
N CYS A 25 3.83 3.45 -6.24
CA CYS A 25 3.22 3.14 -4.94
C CYS A 25 2.72 1.70 -4.87
N MET A 26 2.14 1.19 -5.95
CA MET A 26 1.70 -0.20 -6.05
C MET A 26 2.88 -1.18 -5.93
N PHE A 27 3.99 -0.90 -6.61
CA PHE A 27 5.21 -1.70 -6.51
C PHE A 27 5.76 -1.74 -5.08
N VAL A 28 5.82 -0.60 -4.40
CA VAL A 28 6.28 -0.53 -3.00
C VAL A 28 5.33 -1.28 -2.06
N ASN A 29 4.01 -1.18 -2.25
CA ASN A 29 3.04 -1.97 -1.47
C ASN A 29 3.28 -3.48 -1.62
N ILE A 30 3.50 -3.95 -2.85
CA ILE A 30 3.81 -5.37 -3.12
C ILE A 30 5.10 -5.78 -2.41
N ILE A 31 6.16 -4.97 -2.47
CA ILE A 31 7.42 -5.25 -1.74
C ILE A 31 7.15 -5.42 -0.24
N ILE A 32 6.40 -4.51 0.38
CA ILE A 32 6.09 -4.58 1.80
C ILE A 32 5.33 -5.88 2.14
N LEU A 33 4.33 -6.23 1.33
CA LEU A 33 3.56 -7.47 1.51
C LEU A 33 4.43 -8.72 1.38
N VAL A 34 5.34 -8.75 0.40
CA VAL A 34 6.31 -9.85 0.22
C VAL A 34 7.24 -9.95 1.42
N LEU A 35 7.72 -8.83 1.95
CA LEU A 35 8.59 -8.81 3.13
C LEU A 35 7.86 -9.34 4.37
N ILE A 36 6.58 -8.99 4.58
CA ILE A 36 5.79 -9.53 5.69
C ILE A 36 5.65 -11.05 5.56
N MET A 37 5.36 -11.56 4.36
CA MET A 37 5.28 -13.01 4.13
C MET A 37 6.63 -13.70 4.33
N ALA A 38 7.73 -13.07 3.92
CA ALA A 38 9.08 -13.59 4.13
C ALA A 38 9.43 -13.73 5.63
N LEU A 39 8.92 -12.83 6.49
CA LEU A 39 9.05 -12.98 7.94
C LEU A 39 8.37 -14.26 8.46
N GLY A 40 7.26 -14.66 7.84
CA GLY A 40 6.54 -15.91 8.14
C GLY A 40 7.41 -17.17 8.03
N VAL A 41 8.44 -17.14 7.17
CA VAL A 41 9.38 -18.27 6.97
C VAL A 41 10.39 -18.37 8.11
N ILE A 42 10.71 -17.25 8.76
CA ILE A 42 11.79 -17.15 9.76
C ILE A 42 11.24 -17.31 11.18
N VAL A 43 9.99 -16.88 11.42
CA VAL A 43 9.39 -16.94 12.75
C VAL A 43 9.00 -18.36 13.17
N PRO A 44 8.89 -18.64 14.47
CA PRO A 44 8.36 -19.91 14.96
C PRO A 44 6.92 -20.16 14.49
N ILE A 45 6.53 -21.43 14.29
CA ILE A 45 5.18 -21.84 13.89
C ILE A 45 4.07 -21.23 14.76
N THR A 46 4.33 -21.02 16.07
CA THR A 46 3.36 -20.39 16.98
C THR A 46 3.02 -18.94 16.61
N TRP A 47 3.85 -18.27 15.82
CA TRP A 47 3.67 -16.89 15.36
C TRP A 47 3.08 -16.79 13.96
N GLU A 48 2.89 -17.90 13.25
CA GLU A 48 2.42 -17.89 11.86
C GLU A 48 1.09 -17.14 11.72
N ASN A 49 0.10 -17.45 12.57
CA ASN A 49 -1.19 -16.75 12.60
C ASN A 49 -1.04 -15.24 12.85
N SER A 50 -0.10 -14.84 13.71
CA SER A 50 0.16 -13.42 13.99
C SER A 50 0.73 -12.70 12.75
N ILE A 51 1.65 -13.34 12.01
CA ILE A 51 2.19 -12.78 10.77
C ILE A 51 1.12 -12.70 9.68
N VAL A 52 0.31 -13.74 9.53
CA VAL A 52 -0.80 -13.75 8.56
C VAL A 52 -1.82 -12.67 8.90
N ASN A 53 -2.18 -12.50 10.17
CA ASN A 53 -3.06 -11.42 10.62
C ASN A 53 -2.45 -10.04 10.34
N LEU A 54 -1.15 -9.87 10.61
CA LEU A 54 -0.42 -8.63 10.28
C LEU A 54 -0.46 -8.34 8.78
N TYR A 55 -0.24 -9.35 7.93
CA TYR A 55 -0.34 -9.23 6.49
C TYR A 55 -1.71 -8.69 6.07
N TYR A 56 -2.79 -9.28 6.58
CA TYR A 56 -4.14 -8.84 6.25
C TYR A 56 -4.45 -7.42 6.76
N ILE A 57 -4.00 -7.06 7.95
CA ILE A 57 -4.15 -5.70 8.48
C ILE A 57 -3.46 -4.68 7.56
N VAL A 58 -2.19 -4.95 7.20
CA VAL A 58 -1.43 -4.06 6.31
C VAL A 58 -2.08 -3.96 4.94
N LEU A 59 -2.55 -5.08 4.39
CA LEU A 59 -3.25 -5.12 3.11
C LEU A 59 -4.49 -4.22 3.15
N VAL A 60 -5.34 -4.34 4.18
CA VAL A 60 -6.54 -3.50 4.33
C VAL A 60 -6.18 -2.03 4.49
N LEU A 61 -5.16 -1.71 5.30
CA LEU A 61 -4.72 -0.32 5.49
C LEU A 61 -4.23 0.32 4.18
N MET A 62 -3.56 -0.44 3.31
CA MET A 62 -3.08 0.07 2.01
C MET A 62 -4.20 0.37 1.01
N ILE A 63 -5.39 -0.23 1.17
CA ILE A 63 -6.52 0.01 0.27
C ILE A 63 -6.95 1.48 0.30
N PHE A 64 -6.98 2.11 1.48
CA PHE A 64 -7.43 3.50 1.62
C PHE A 64 -6.60 4.49 0.78
N PRO A 65 -5.26 4.58 0.94
CA PRO A 65 -4.46 5.48 0.12
C PRO A 65 -4.41 5.06 -1.35
N MET A 66 -4.58 3.77 -1.68
CA MET A 66 -4.68 3.32 -3.07
C MET A 66 -5.93 3.87 -3.77
N ILE A 67 -7.09 3.81 -3.11
CA ILE A 67 -8.33 4.38 -3.66
C ILE A 67 -8.15 5.88 -3.91
N ALA A 68 -7.60 6.62 -2.94
CA ALA A 68 -7.36 8.05 -3.10
C ALA A 68 -6.38 8.35 -4.25
N LEU A 69 -5.32 7.57 -4.40
CA LEU A 69 -4.37 7.72 -5.51
C LEU A 69 -5.04 7.43 -6.86
N ILE A 70 -5.84 6.36 -6.97
CA ILE A 70 -6.58 6.02 -8.20
C ILE A 70 -7.52 7.16 -8.60
N VAL A 71 -8.30 7.69 -7.65
CA VAL A 71 -9.21 8.82 -7.91
C VAL A 71 -8.45 10.03 -8.44
N ARG A 72 -7.30 10.36 -7.85
CA ARG A 72 -6.46 11.50 -8.28
C ARG A 72 -5.84 11.30 -9.65
N VAL A 73 -5.45 10.07 -9.97
CA VAL A 73 -4.95 9.68 -11.31
C VAL A 73 -6.08 9.89 -12.33
N ILE A 74 -7.26 9.30 -12.10
CA ILE A 74 -8.41 9.43 -13.03
C ILE A 74 -8.77 10.90 -13.28
N LYS A 75 -8.83 11.71 -12.22
CA LYS A 75 -9.09 13.17 -12.32
C LYS A 75 -8.01 13.95 -13.06
N ASN A 76 -6.77 13.45 -13.11
CA ASN A 76 -5.68 14.12 -13.82
C ASN A 76 -5.75 13.91 -15.34
N TYR A 77 -6.40 12.83 -15.79
CA TYR A 77 -6.60 12.51 -17.21
C TYR A 77 -8.00 12.87 -17.73
N LYS A 78 -8.86 13.43 -16.87
CA LYS A 78 -10.18 13.96 -17.23
C LYS A 78 -10.12 15.49 -17.31
#